data_AF-A0A2R6RPW1-F1
#
_entry.id   AF-A0A2R6RPW1-F1
#
_cell.length_a   1.000
_cell.length_b   1.000
_cell.length_c   1.000
_cell.angle_alpha   90.00
_cell.angle_beta   90.00
_cell.angle_gamma   90.00
#
_symmetry.space_group_name_H-M   'P 1'
#
loop_
_entity.id
_entity.type
_entity.pdbx_description
1 polymer ?
#
loop_
_entity_poly.entity_id
_entity_poly.type
_entity_poly.pdbx_seq_one_letter_code
_entity_poly.pdbx_strand_id
1 'polypeptide(L)'
;MSLKRNISELSDEALSPTRQTKRRIEKTEPDARKLRYPSKDKQTSAVPFQQPSQLLTFSYSASRELEFTNSALRSYVDPPIGADLRYGYDRWVKRPEERGRLDGLLKAISRYRSEMDESGGSGTSWLKSIAVVSWRGVMTK
;
A
#
# COMPACT_ATOMS: atom_id res chain seq x y z
N MET A 1 -6.11 47.82 5.59
CA MET A 1 -5.70 48.21 4.22
C MET A 1 -4.78 47.14 3.68
N SER A 2 -5.23 46.39 2.67
CA SER A 2 -4.56 45.19 2.15
C SER A 2 -3.72 45.55 0.94
N LEU A 3 -2.39 45.40 1.05
CA LEU A 3 -1.45 45.69 -0.03
C LEU A 3 -1.32 44.44 -0.93
N LYS A 4 -2.06 44.43 -2.04
CA LYS A 4 -1.90 43.46 -3.13
C LYS A 4 -0.62 43.79 -3.90
N ARG A 5 0.34 42.87 -3.95
CA ARG A 5 1.53 42.98 -4.83
C ARG A 5 1.13 42.58 -6.26
N ASN A 6 1.47 43.45 -7.21
CA ASN A 6 1.20 43.29 -8.64
C ASN A 6 2.29 42.44 -9.30
N ILE A 7 1.92 41.54 -10.21
CA ILE A 7 2.75 40.43 -10.70
C ILE A 7 3.53 40.78 -11.99
N SER A 8 3.56 42.05 -12.38
CA SER A 8 4.05 42.50 -13.70
C SER A 8 5.47 43.10 -13.71
N GLU A 9 6.23 43.03 -12.63
CA GLU A 9 7.62 43.48 -12.62
C GLU A 9 8.52 42.30 -12.24
N LEU A 10 9.09 41.65 -13.27
CA LEU A 10 10.43 41.05 -13.32
C LEU A 10 10.48 40.10 -14.52
N SER A 11 10.78 40.66 -15.69
CA SER A 11 11.11 39.93 -16.91
C SER A 11 12.59 39.56 -16.95
N ASP A 12 12.81 38.30 -17.30
CA ASP A 12 13.92 37.72 -18.07
C ASP A 12 15.36 38.08 -17.73
N GLU A 13 16.00 37.19 -16.95
CA GLU A 13 17.37 36.79 -17.25
C GLU A 13 17.45 35.26 -17.24
N ALA A 14 17.51 34.69 -18.44
CA ALA A 14 17.68 33.28 -18.69
C ALA A 14 19.13 32.88 -18.43
N LEU A 15 19.36 31.76 -17.72
CA LEU A 15 20.29 30.68 -18.08
C LEU A 15 20.08 29.50 -17.11
N SER A 16 19.72 28.35 -17.69
CA SER A 16 19.08 27.19 -17.06
C SER A 16 20.00 26.29 -16.23
N PRO A 17 19.51 25.64 -15.15
CA PRO A 17 20.11 24.42 -14.62
C PRO A 17 19.57 23.19 -15.36
N THR A 18 20.52 22.35 -15.81
CA THR A 18 20.35 21.14 -16.59
C THR A 18 19.36 20.16 -15.94
N ARG A 19 18.13 20.10 -16.46
CA ARG A 19 17.14 19.06 -16.13
C ARG A 19 17.60 17.76 -16.78
N GLN A 20 18.23 16.88 -16.01
CA GLN A 20 18.64 15.56 -16.48
C GLN A 20 17.42 14.76 -16.94
N THR A 21 17.23 14.74 -18.26
CA THR A 21 16.29 13.86 -18.95
C THR A 21 16.73 12.43 -18.71
N LYS A 22 16.00 11.70 -17.85
CA LYS A 22 16.13 10.25 -17.73
C LYS A 22 15.86 9.65 -19.11
N ARG A 23 16.94 9.28 -19.81
CA ARG A 23 16.91 8.46 -21.03
C ARG A 23 16.05 7.24 -20.73
N ARG A 24 14.84 7.23 -21.28
CA ARG A 24 13.99 6.04 -21.37
C ARG A 24 14.77 5.05 -22.22
N ILE A 25 15.31 4.02 -21.59
CA ILE A 25 15.78 2.83 -22.30
C ILE A 25 14.55 2.32 -23.04
N GLU A 26 14.55 2.43 -24.37
CA GLU A 26 13.59 1.75 -25.22
C GLU A 26 13.86 0.24 -25.07
N LYS A 27 13.17 -0.36 -24.09
CA LYS A 27 12.96 -1.79 -24.09
C LYS A 27 12.04 -2.09 -25.26
N THR A 28 12.52 -2.86 -26.21
CA THR A 28 11.69 -3.61 -27.15
C THR A 28 10.68 -4.41 -26.32
N GLU A 29 9.45 -3.91 -26.23
CA GLU A 29 8.38 -4.52 -25.44
C GLU A 29 8.04 -5.88 -26.08
N PRO A 30 8.21 -7.02 -25.38
CA PRO A 30 7.63 -8.26 -25.84
C PRO A 30 6.11 -8.11 -25.84
N ASP A 31 5.48 -8.52 -26.94
CA ASP A 31 4.05 -8.46 -27.24
C ASP A 31 3.16 -8.39 -25.98
N ALA A 32 2.83 -7.15 -25.58
CA ALA A 32 2.14 -6.88 -24.34
C ALA A 32 0.71 -7.43 -24.48
N ARG A 33 0.40 -8.50 -23.75
CA ARG A 33 -0.96 -9.03 -23.63
C ARG A 33 -1.87 -7.92 -23.09
N LYS A 34 -2.56 -7.21 -23.98
CA LYS A 34 -3.46 -6.10 -23.64
C LYS A 34 -4.80 -6.67 -23.18
N LEU A 35 -5.17 -6.42 -21.94
CA LEU A 35 -6.52 -6.69 -21.43
C LEU A 35 -7.44 -5.53 -21.84
N ARG A 36 -8.57 -5.84 -22.49
CA ARG A 36 -9.58 -4.83 -22.82
C ARG A 36 -10.42 -4.52 -21.58
N TYR A 37 -10.79 -3.25 -21.41
CA TYR A 37 -11.75 -2.88 -20.38
C TYR A 37 -13.10 -3.57 -20.62
N PRO A 38 -13.80 -4.00 -19.56
CA PRO A 38 -15.12 -4.58 -19.69
C PRO A 38 -16.12 -3.54 -20.25
N SER A 39 -17.08 -4.00 -21.05
CA SER A 39 -18.18 -3.15 -21.52
C SER A 39 -19.08 -2.75 -20.34
N LYS A 40 -19.51 -1.49 -20.32
CA LYS A 40 -20.43 -0.97 -19.29
C LYS A 40 -21.87 -1.48 -19.44
N ASP A 41 -22.23 -1.91 -20.64
CA ASP A 41 -23.60 -2.34 -20.98
C ASP A 41 -23.86 -3.81 -20.67
N LYS A 42 -22.82 -4.54 -20.23
CA LYS A 42 -22.91 -5.98 -19.96
C LYS A 42 -23.11 -6.23 -18.47
N GLN A 43 -24.24 -6.84 -18.12
CA GLN A 43 -24.46 -7.36 -16.76
C GLN A 43 -23.37 -8.41 -16.45
N THR A 44 -22.54 -8.15 -15.46
CA THR A 44 -21.56 -9.13 -14.97
C THR A 44 -22.26 -10.16 -14.09
N SER A 45 -22.02 -11.45 -14.33
CA SER A 45 -22.47 -12.51 -13.42
C SER A 45 -21.80 -12.36 -12.06
N ALA A 46 -22.52 -12.72 -10.98
CA ALA A 46 -21.95 -12.74 -9.65
C ALA A 46 -20.75 -13.70 -9.61
N VAL A 47 -19.61 -13.20 -9.12
CA VAL A 47 -18.40 -14.00 -8.93
C VAL A 47 -18.48 -14.66 -7.56
N PRO A 48 -18.20 -15.97 -7.42
CA PRO A 48 -18.12 -16.61 -6.12
C PRO A 48 -17.03 -15.92 -5.29
N PHE A 49 -17.40 -15.42 -4.12
CA PHE A 49 -16.50 -14.75 -3.20
C PHE A 49 -16.41 -15.55 -1.91
N GLN A 50 -15.20 -16.02 -1.60
CA GLN A 50 -14.95 -16.75 -0.37
C GLN A 50 -14.94 -15.78 0.82
N GLN A 51 -15.58 -16.17 1.93
CA GLN A 51 -15.51 -15.42 3.17
C GLN A 51 -14.05 -15.37 3.67
N PRO A 52 -13.47 -14.17 3.90
CA PRO A 52 -12.10 -14.06 4.36
C PRO A 52 -11.94 -14.66 5.76
N SER A 53 -10.88 -15.46 5.94
CA SER A 53 -10.44 -15.95 7.25
C SER A 53 -9.10 -15.36 7.61
N GLN A 54 -8.92 -15.04 8.89
CA GLN A 54 -7.65 -14.56 9.41
C GLN A 54 -6.73 -15.76 9.66
N LEU A 55 -5.56 -15.75 9.00
CA LEU A 55 -4.55 -16.80 9.18
C LEU A 55 -3.50 -16.41 10.23
N LEU A 56 -2.99 -15.18 10.12
CA LEU A 56 -1.94 -14.64 10.99
C LEU A 56 -2.04 -13.11 10.98
N THR A 57 -1.53 -12.50 12.04
CA THR A 57 -1.34 -11.05 12.18
C THR A 57 0.09 -10.74 12.62
N PHE A 58 0.54 -9.54 12.29
CA PHE A 58 1.77 -8.98 12.81
C PHE A 58 1.60 -7.47 12.96
N SER A 59 2.40 -6.91 13.84
CA SER A 59 2.43 -5.51 14.22
C SER A 59 3.79 -4.91 13.86
N TYR A 60 3.82 -3.60 13.66
CA TYR A 60 5.07 -2.86 13.56
C TYR A 60 5.28 -2.06 14.84
N SER A 61 6.47 -2.19 15.42
CA SER A 61 6.91 -1.37 16.54
C SER A 61 7.07 0.11 16.11
N ALA A 62 7.32 0.99 17.08
CA ALA A 62 7.62 2.40 16.81
C ALA A 62 8.86 2.59 15.89
N SER A 63 9.82 1.67 15.97
CA SER A 63 11.03 1.60 15.13
C SER A 63 10.82 0.88 13.79
N ARG A 64 9.59 0.49 13.43
CA ARG A 64 9.22 -0.32 12.23
C ARG A 64 9.79 -1.74 12.23
N GLU A 65 10.02 -2.31 13.40
CA GLU A 65 10.38 -3.71 13.51
C GLU A 65 9.12 -4.57 13.44
N LEU A 66 9.20 -5.68 12.70
CA LEU A 66 8.08 -6.60 12.55
C LEU A 66 7.99 -7.50 13.77
N GLU A 67 6.84 -7.48 14.43
CA GLU A 67 6.53 -8.31 15.59
C GLU A 67 5.31 -9.17 15.28
N PHE A 68 5.39 -10.47 15.54
CA PHE A 68 4.25 -11.38 15.38
C PHE A 68 3.32 -11.34 16.60
N THR A 69 2.76 -10.17 16.84
CA THR A 69 1.86 -9.88 17.96
C THR A 69 0.69 -9.01 17.49
N ASN A 70 -0.32 -8.88 18.36
CA ASN A 70 -1.45 -7.97 18.17
C ASN A 70 -1.22 -6.62 18.89
N SER A 71 0.03 -6.24 19.15
CA SER A 71 0.38 -5.05 19.96
C SER A 71 -0.13 -3.75 19.35
N ALA A 72 -0.20 -3.65 18.01
CA ALA A 72 -0.74 -2.48 17.32
C ALA A 72 -2.26 -2.52 17.07
N LEU A 73 -2.96 -3.57 17.54
CA LEU A 73 -4.42 -3.65 17.42
C LEU A 73 -5.05 -2.58 18.33
N ARG A 74 -5.99 -1.79 17.78
CA ARG A 74 -6.68 -0.73 18.51
C ARG A 74 -8.16 -1.04 18.56
N SER A 75 -8.74 -0.92 19.74
CA SER A 75 -10.19 -1.00 19.91
C SER A 75 -10.84 0.30 19.46
N TYR A 76 -12.00 0.17 18.83
CA TYR A 76 -12.83 1.32 18.51
C TYR A 76 -13.38 1.94 19.80
N VAL A 77 -13.32 3.26 19.88
CA VAL A 77 -13.89 4.07 20.97
C VAL A 77 -14.66 5.19 20.29
N ASP A 78 -15.90 5.42 20.73
CA ASP A 78 -16.74 6.44 20.13
C ASP A 78 -16.09 7.82 20.23
N PRO A 79 -16.00 8.56 19.11
CA PRO A 79 -15.38 9.87 19.12
C PRO A 79 -16.26 10.87 19.88
N PRO A 80 -15.69 11.75 20.71
CA PRO A 80 -16.45 12.82 21.31
C PRO A 80 -16.99 13.77 20.24
N ILE A 81 -18.26 14.16 20.37
CA ILE A 81 -18.92 15.07 19.44
C ILE A 81 -18.21 16.44 19.51
N GLY A 82 -17.85 17.00 18.35
CA GLY A 82 -17.18 18.29 18.26
C GLY A 82 -15.67 18.26 18.53
N ALA A 83 -15.02 17.08 18.52
CA ALA A 83 -13.57 16.98 18.64
C ALA A 83 -12.83 17.76 17.54
N ASP A 84 -11.80 18.55 17.93
CA ASP A 84 -10.93 19.22 16.96
C ASP A 84 -9.93 18.21 16.36
N LEU A 85 -10.14 17.83 15.10
CA LEU A 85 -9.27 16.90 14.37
C LEU A 85 -7.89 17.51 14.04
N ARG A 86 -7.70 18.82 14.21
CA ARG A 86 -6.40 19.47 14.04
C ARG A 86 -5.53 19.37 15.30
N TYR A 87 -6.10 18.95 16.42
CA TYR A 87 -5.37 18.82 17.68
C TYR A 87 -4.18 17.87 17.53
N GLY A 88 -2.97 18.35 17.87
CA GLY A 88 -1.74 17.55 17.81
C GLY A 88 -1.08 17.48 16.43
N TYR A 89 -1.56 18.25 15.44
CA TYR A 89 -0.91 18.34 14.12
C TYR A 89 0.56 18.74 14.21
N ASP A 90 0.92 19.71 15.07
CA ASP A 90 2.30 20.19 15.20
C ASP A 90 3.26 19.12 15.75
N ARG A 91 2.73 18.10 16.44
CA ARG A 91 3.49 16.96 16.97
C ARG A 91 3.37 15.71 16.10
N TRP A 92 2.64 15.80 14.98
CA TRP A 92 2.42 14.65 14.11
C TRP A 92 3.71 14.26 13.41
N VAL A 93 4.16 13.04 13.67
CA VAL A 93 5.34 12.47 13.02
C VAL A 93 4.91 11.90 11.67
N LYS A 94 5.13 12.69 10.60
CA LYS A 94 4.94 12.21 9.23
C LYS A 94 5.96 11.12 8.94
N ARG A 95 5.45 9.91 8.75
CA ARG A 95 6.27 8.74 8.42
C ARG A 95 6.67 8.79 6.94
N PRO A 96 7.93 8.54 6.58
CA PRO A 96 8.35 8.48 5.19
C PRO A 96 7.63 7.34 4.47
N GLU A 97 7.16 7.61 3.26
CA GLU A 97 6.50 6.63 2.41
C GLU A 97 7.54 5.63 1.89
N GLU A 98 7.46 4.38 2.35
CA GLU A 98 8.23 3.29 1.77
C GLU A 98 7.39 2.59 0.71
N ARG A 99 8.00 2.33 -0.45
CA ARG A 99 7.34 1.55 -1.49
C ARG A 99 7.18 0.11 -1.06
N GLY A 100 5.96 -0.26 -0.69
CA GLY A 100 5.38 -1.61 -0.78
C GLY A 100 6.32 -2.76 -0.39
N ARG A 101 6.96 -2.70 0.77
CA ARG A 101 7.86 -3.76 1.25
C ARG A 101 7.11 -5.08 1.34
N LEU A 102 7.57 -6.10 0.62
CA LEU A 102 7.00 -7.45 0.67
C LEU A 102 7.61 -8.30 1.79
N ASP A 103 8.75 -7.88 2.34
CA ASP A 103 9.50 -8.64 3.35
C ASP A 103 8.63 -9.08 4.53
N GLY A 104 7.77 -8.18 5.03
CA GLY A 104 6.90 -8.50 6.17
C GLY A 104 5.85 -9.55 5.83
N LEU A 105 5.27 -9.47 4.63
CA LEU A 105 4.30 -10.45 4.14
C LEU A 105 4.96 -11.81 3.89
N LEU A 106 6.17 -11.84 3.32
CA LEU A 106 6.92 -13.07 3.09
C LEU A 106 7.35 -13.74 4.40
N LYS A 107 7.78 -12.95 5.39
CA LYS A 107 8.09 -13.46 6.74
C LYS A 107 6.84 -14.07 7.40
N ALA A 108 5.69 -13.41 7.29
CA ALA A 108 4.44 -13.92 7.82
C ALA A 108 4.02 -15.25 7.19
N ILE A 109 4.14 -15.37 5.86
CA ILE A 109 3.84 -16.62 5.15
C ILE A 109 4.82 -17.73 5.54
N SER A 110 6.12 -17.41 5.61
CA SER A 110 7.12 -18.38 6.04
C SER A 110 6.83 -18.91 7.44
N ARG A 111 6.44 -18.03 8.37
CA ARG A 111 6.07 -18.42 9.72
C ARG A 111 4.82 -19.31 9.74
N TYR A 112 3.74 -18.88 9.08
CA TYR A 112 2.49 -19.65 9.04
C TYR A 112 2.68 -21.04 8.41
N ARG A 113 3.53 -21.12 7.37
CA ARG A 113 3.92 -22.39 6.77
C ARG A 113 4.60 -23.31 7.79
N SER A 114 5.56 -22.80 8.57
CA SER A 114 6.23 -23.57 9.61
C SER A 114 5.26 -24.02 10.71
N GLU A 115 4.36 -23.14 11.16
CA GLU A 115 3.33 -23.48 12.16
C GLU A 115 2.38 -24.58 11.66
N MET A 116 2.05 -24.59 10.36
CA MET A 116 1.26 -25.66 9.73
C MET A 116 2.03 -26.99 9.64
N ASP A 117 3.31 -26.94 9.29
CA ASP A 117 4.15 -28.15 9.22
C ASP A 117 4.33 -28.77 10.63
N GLU A 118 4.44 -27.94 11.68
CA GLU A 118 4.53 -28.38 13.09
C GLU A 118 3.23 -28.99 13.64
N SER A 119 2.08 -28.49 13.19
CA SER A 119 0.74 -28.97 13.61
C SER A 119 0.28 -30.23 12.88
N GLY A 120 1.16 -30.89 12.12
CA GLY A 120 0.86 -32.12 11.36
C GLY A 120 0.19 -31.89 10.01
N GLY A 121 0.05 -30.62 9.58
CA GLY A 121 -0.37 -30.25 8.23
C GLY A 121 0.81 -30.25 7.24
N SER A 122 0.52 -29.88 6.00
CA SER A 122 1.55 -29.57 5.00
C SER A 122 1.42 -28.12 4.55
N GLY A 123 2.20 -27.23 5.17
CA GLY A 123 2.26 -25.83 4.81
C GLY A 123 2.72 -25.61 3.36
N THR A 124 3.52 -26.52 2.83
CA THR A 124 3.91 -26.52 1.40
C THR A 124 2.72 -26.81 0.47
N SER A 125 1.85 -27.75 0.84
CA SER A 125 0.62 -28.04 0.08
C SER A 125 -0.36 -26.87 0.15
N TRP A 126 -0.53 -26.29 1.35
CA TRP A 126 -1.33 -25.09 1.55
C TRP A 126 -0.85 -23.92 0.69
N LEU A 127 0.45 -23.62 0.66
CA LEU A 127 0.96 -22.52 -0.16
C LEU A 127 0.74 -22.75 -1.67
N LYS A 128 0.78 -24.01 -2.13
CA LYS A 128 0.49 -24.37 -3.53
C LYS A 128 -0.97 -24.15 -3.92
N SER A 129 -1.91 -24.12 -2.98
CA SER A 129 -3.32 -23.84 -3.27
C SER A 129 -3.60 -22.34 -3.43
N ILE A 130 -2.65 -21.47 -3.06
CA ILE A 130 -2.79 -20.02 -3.14
C ILE A 130 -2.32 -19.52 -4.50
N ALA A 131 -3.21 -18.88 -5.25
CA ALA A 131 -2.90 -18.31 -6.56
C ALA A 131 -2.16 -16.96 -6.47
N VAL A 132 -2.49 -16.13 -5.48
CA VAL A 132 -2.00 -14.75 -5.37
C VAL A 132 -1.73 -14.39 -3.92
N VAL A 133 -0.56 -13.78 -3.69
CA VAL A 133 -0.18 -13.15 -2.43
C VAL A 133 0.12 -11.69 -2.71
N SER A 134 -0.60 -10.78 -2.05
CA SER A 134 -0.41 -9.35 -2.26
C SER A 134 -0.93 -8.53 -1.08
N TRP A 135 -0.48 -7.28 -0.97
CA TRP A 135 -1.14 -6.29 -0.16
C TRP A 135 -2.54 -5.98 -0.70
N ARG A 136 -3.51 -5.81 0.20
CA ARG A 136 -4.89 -5.41 -0.13
C ARG A 136 -4.95 -4.17 -1.02
N GLY A 137 -4.09 -3.18 -0.77
CA GLY A 137 -4.05 -1.93 -1.55
C GLY A 137 -3.71 -2.11 -3.04
N VAL A 138 -3.10 -3.23 -3.44
CA VAL A 138 -2.85 -3.55 -4.86
C VAL A 138 -4.11 -4.05 -5.54
N MET A 139 -4.92 -4.87 -4.85
CA MET A 139 -6.15 -5.44 -5.39
C MET A 139 -7.28 -4.41 -5.53
N THR A 140 -7.19 -3.28 -4.82
CA THR A 140 -8.20 -2.21 -4.86
C THR A 140 -7.89 -1.09 -5.84
N LYS A 141 -6.83 -1.20 -6.64
CA LYS A 141 -6.53 -0.28 -7.73
C LYS A 141 -7.16 -0.76 -9.03
#